data_AF-A0A0J1BI52-F1
#
_entry.id   AF-A0A0J1BI52-F1
#
_cell.length_a   1.000
_cell.length_b   1.000
_cell.length_c   1.000
_cell.angle_alpha   90.00
_cell.angle_beta   90.00
_cell.angle_gamma   90.00
#
_symmetry.space_group_name_H-M   'P 1'
#
loop_
_entity.id
_entity.type
_entity.pdbx_description
1 polymer ?
#
loop_
_entity_poly.entity_id
_entity_poly.type
_entity_poly.pdbx_seq_one_letter_code
_entity_poly.pdbx_strand_id
1 'polypeptide(L)'
;MVHAFVSKQPFHINSSDSFHRMIDLQIGWMLAATLLSWGHTGWTDRMVFADVEVVSPRQTLVAAVADSSPSSIAPASADASQVPSEALVAEENSDGFWARLSNALVWARDTIRDVMMPIGVVALGLGLILVCTLAWLLNLVALPGNWLAIALMAFYVWLGPETGRWQLGMASLAIAFVLGLVGELVEFLAGAMGASRAGASRRATLMAIVGSILGAIVGGIVGLPIPVIGPVLAAILFGGLGATAGAMFAEWNDGKSWRDSWRIGQAAFWGRTTGTVGKMVAGLLILVVCAFGVLF
;
A
#
# COMPACT_ATOMS: atom_id res chain seq x y z
N MET A 1 -5.37 31.57 61.70
CA MET A 1 -5.69 32.10 60.35
C MET A 1 -4.90 31.26 59.35
N VAL A 2 -5.64 30.51 58.51
CA VAL A 2 -5.24 29.79 57.28
C VAL A 2 -4.22 28.63 57.40
N HIS A 3 -4.76 27.41 57.51
CA HIS A 3 -4.18 26.20 56.94
C HIS A 3 -4.44 26.19 55.42
N ALA A 4 -3.41 25.99 54.60
CA ALA A 4 -3.57 25.67 53.18
C ALA A 4 -3.01 24.26 52.91
N PHE A 5 -3.92 23.34 52.62
CA PHE A 5 -3.65 21.99 52.14
C PHE A 5 -3.22 22.10 50.67
N VAL A 6 -1.98 21.75 50.34
CA VAL A 6 -1.55 21.51 48.95
C VAL A 6 -1.32 20.01 48.82
N SER A 7 -2.31 19.28 48.33
CA SER A 7 -2.17 17.89 47.94
C SER A 7 -1.38 17.83 46.63
N LYS A 8 -0.16 17.28 46.68
CA LYS A 8 0.54 16.83 45.46
C LYS A 8 -0.20 15.61 44.92
N GLN A 9 -0.98 15.78 43.86
CA GLN A 9 -1.46 14.68 43.02
C GLN A 9 -0.24 14.10 42.26
N PRO A 10 0.06 12.80 42.36
CA PRO A 10 1.10 12.20 41.52
C PRO A 10 0.60 12.15 40.06
N PHE A 11 1.40 12.73 39.16
CA PHE A 11 1.19 12.69 37.72
C PHE A 11 1.39 11.24 37.23
N HIS A 12 0.31 10.46 37.20
CA HIS A 12 0.30 9.14 36.58
C HIS A 12 0.22 9.31 35.06
N ILE A 13 1.37 9.24 34.37
CA ILE A 13 1.40 9.06 32.92
C ILE A 13 0.99 7.61 32.65
N ASN A 14 -0.17 7.43 32.05
CA ASN A 14 -0.62 6.11 31.61
C ASN A 14 0.24 5.66 30.43
N SER A 15 1.05 4.61 30.64
CA SER A 15 2.01 4.11 29.63
C SER A 15 1.33 3.59 28.35
N SER A 16 0.05 3.21 28.42
CA SER A 16 -0.73 2.80 27.23
C SER A 16 -0.96 3.97 26.28
N ASP A 17 -1.31 5.15 26.80
CA ASP A 17 -1.65 6.32 25.98
C ASP A 17 -0.40 6.90 25.32
N SER A 18 0.75 6.73 25.96
CA SER A 18 2.06 7.11 25.44
C SER A 18 2.46 6.23 24.25
N PHE A 19 2.19 4.93 24.34
CA PHE A 19 2.51 3.94 23.31
C PHE A 19 1.59 4.08 22.10
N HIS A 20 0.29 4.29 22.31
CA HIS A 20 -0.66 4.55 21.22
C HIS A 20 -0.35 5.83 20.46
N ARG A 21 -0.03 6.93 21.16
CA ARG A 21 0.40 8.19 20.49
C ARG A 21 1.69 8.02 19.69
N MET A 22 2.63 7.18 20.17
CA MET A 22 3.88 6.92 19.45
C MET A 22 3.65 6.08 18.18
N ILE A 23 2.71 5.14 18.20
CA ILE A 23 2.30 4.34 17.04
C ILE A 23 1.55 5.20 16.01
N ASP A 24 0.66 6.08 16.44
CA ASP A 24 -0.10 6.97 15.55
C ASP A 24 0.82 7.97 14.82
N LEU A 25 1.84 8.49 15.51
CA LEU A 25 2.88 9.35 14.92
C LEU A 25 3.73 8.59 13.91
N GLN A 26 4.10 7.33 14.19
CA GLN A 26 4.90 6.52 13.26
C GLN A 26 4.13 6.17 11.98
N ILE A 27 2.83 5.87 12.09
CA ILE A 27 1.96 5.63 10.93
C ILE A 27 1.82 6.91 10.08
N GLY A 28 1.65 8.07 10.72
CA GLY A 28 1.63 9.37 10.04
C GLY A 28 2.92 9.67 9.26
N TRP A 29 4.09 9.39 9.86
CA TRP A 29 5.39 9.57 9.21
C TRP A 29 5.64 8.58 8.07
N MET A 30 5.21 7.32 8.21
CA MET A 30 5.34 6.32 7.15
C MET A 30 4.46 6.64 5.93
N LEU A 31 3.25 7.16 6.15
CA LEU A 31 2.35 7.63 5.08
C LEU A 31 2.87 8.91 4.42
N ALA A 32 3.40 9.86 5.18
CA ALA A 32 4.05 11.06 4.64
C ALA A 32 5.30 10.72 3.82
N ALA A 33 6.12 9.77 4.27
CA ALA A 33 7.33 9.34 3.55
C ALA A 33 7.00 8.61 2.24
N THR A 34 5.93 7.80 2.19
CA THR A 34 5.49 7.15 0.95
C THR A 34 4.93 8.16 -0.05
N LEU A 35 4.18 9.16 0.40
CA LEU A 35 3.63 10.22 -0.46
C LEU A 35 4.69 11.22 -0.92
N LEU A 36 5.68 11.55 -0.09
CA LEU A 36 6.80 12.43 -0.46
C LEU A 36 7.82 11.74 -1.38
N SER A 37 7.93 10.40 -1.34
CA SER A 37 8.81 9.64 -2.25
C SER A 37 8.41 9.69 -3.72
N TRP A 38 7.18 10.14 -4.02
CA TRP A 38 6.63 10.28 -5.38
C TRP A 38 6.67 11.72 -5.91
N GLY A 39 7.33 12.65 -5.22
CA GLY A 39 7.40 14.07 -5.60
C GLY A 39 8.72 14.54 -6.24
N HIS A 40 9.79 13.74 -6.27
CA HIS A 40 11.11 14.19 -6.71
C HIS A 40 11.66 13.42 -7.91
N THR A 41 10.97 13.51 -9.04
CA THR A 41 11.60 13.36 -10.37
C THR A 41 11.05 14.44 -11.29
N GLY A 42 11.80 15.53 -11.46
CA GLY A 42 11.61 16.44 -12.59
C GLY A 42 11.41 17.93 -12.28
N TRP A 43 12.17 18.55 -11.36
CA TRP A 43 12.24 20.01 -11.24
C TRP A 43 13.64 20.45 -10.77
N THR A 44 14.66 20.31 -11.63
CA THR A 44 16.01 20.88 -11.39
C THR A 44 16.43 21.90 -12.43
N ASP A 45 15.60 22.23 -13.41
CA ASP A 45 15.91 23.29 -14.37
C ASP A 45 14.97 24.47 -14.18
N ARG A 46 15.56 25.62 -13.82
CA ARG A 46 14.97 26.93 -13.52
C ARG A 46 14.55 27.13 -12.06
N MET A 47 15.52 27.51 -11.23
CA MET A 47 15.43 28.78 -10.51
C MET A 47 16.82 29.34 -10.22
N VAL A 48 17.01 30.54 -10.74
CA VAL A 48 18.09 31.50 -10.54
C VAL A 48 18.54 31.55 -9.07
N PHE A 49 19.84 31.38 -8.84
CA PHE A 49 20.48 31.71 -7.57
C PHE A 49 20.33 33.22 -7.32
N ALA A 50 19.50 33.59 -6.37
CA ALA A 50 19.64 34.87 -5.68
C ALA A 50 20.46 34.60 -4.43
N ASP A 51 21.67 35.15 -4.38
CA ASP A 51 22.57 35.11 -3.24
C ASP A 51 21.85 35.63 -1.99
N VAL A 52 21.58 34.74 -1.04
CA VAL A 52 21.24 35.14 0.32
C VAL A 52 22.54 35.14 1.12
N GLU A 53 23.07 36.35 1.32
CA GLU A 53 24.18 36.60 2.25
C GLU A 53 23.84 36.08 3.64
N VAL A 54 24.62 35.12 4.12
CA VAL A 54 24.58 34.64 5.49
C VAL A 54 25.22 35.70 6.39
N VAL A 55 24.41 36.65 6.88
CA VAL A 55 24.85 37.61 7.90
C VAL A 55 24.92 36.90 9.25
N SER A 56 26.14 36.67 9.73
CA SER A 56 26.39 36.06 11.03
C SER A 56 26.03 37.04 12.16
N PRO A 57 25.28 36.62 13.22
CA PRO A 57 24.76 37.52 14.26
C PRO A 57 25.81 38.18 15.18
N ARG A 58 27.11 38.04 14.91
CA ARG A 58 28.18 38.56 15.77
C ARG A 58 28.75 39.91 15.34
N GLN A 59 28.46 40.40 14.14
CA GLN A 59 29.06 41.65 13.63
C GLN A 59 28.21 42.91 13.88
N THR A 60 26.90 42.77 14.10
CA THR A 60 26.02 43.91 14.39
C THR A 60 26.21 44.48 15.80
N LEU A 61 26.81 43.71 16.72
CA LEU A 61 27.03 44.14 18.10
C LEU A 61 28.29 45.00 18.31
N VAL A 62 29.23 44.99 17.36
CA VAL A 62 30.51 45.72 17.49
C VAL A 62 30.46 47.08 16.78
N ALA A 63 29.57 47.26 15.79
CA ALA A 63 29.39 48.54 15.09
C ALA A 63 28.59 49.59 15.89
N ALA A 64 27.87 49.18 16.94
CA ALA A 64 27.04 50.07 17.76
C ALA A 64 27.75 50.61 19.04
N VAL A 65 29.00 50.23 19.28
CA VAL A 65 29.76 50.57 20.53
C VAL A 65 30.85 51.63 20.30
N ALA A 66 30.97 52.20 19.10
CA ALA A 66 32.06 53.12 18.74
C ALA A 66 31.67 54.62 18.68
N ASP A 67 30.48 55.02 19.12
CA ASP A 67 30.09 56.44 19.08
C ASP A 67 29.24 56.86 20.28
N SER A 68 29.90 57.23 21.40
CA SER A 68 29.54 58.32 22.33
C SER A 68 30.25 58.15 23.68
N SER A 69 31.16 59.08 23.98
CA SER A 69 31.78 59.27 25.30
C SER A 69 30.86 60.11 26.23
N PRO A 70 31.18 60.37 27.51
CA PRO A 70 30.35 59.96 28.64
C PRO A 70 29.72 61.14 29.40
N SER A 71 28.47 61.01 29.86
CA SER A 71 27.97 61.89 30.93
C SER A 71 26.95 61.19 31.83
N SER A 72 27.47 60.77 32.98
CA SER A 72 26.93 61.01 34.34
C SER A 72 25.43 60.80 34.62
N ILE A 73 25.18 59.84 35.54
CA ILE A 73 24.30 59.88 36.74
C ILE A 73 23.32 58.68 36.83
N ALA A 74 23.76 57.70 37.63
CA ALA A 74 23.06 56.99 38.72
C ALA A 74 21.75 56.18 38.49
N PRO A 75 21.50 55.15 39.34
CA PRO A 75 20.79 53.93 38.96
C PRO A 75 19.38 53.85 39.56
N ALA A 76 18.44 53.17 38.91
CA ALA A 76 17.35 52.51 39.63
C ALA A 76 16.55 51.55 38.75
N SER A 77 16.28 50.39 39.35
CA SER A 77 15.18 49.44 39.11
C SER A 77 15.02 48.85 37.72
N ALA A 78 15.36 47.56 37.66
CA ALA A 78 14.85 46.61 36.69
C ALA A 78 13.31 46.67 36.63
N ASP A 79 12.77 47.06 35.49
CA ASP A 79 11.44 46.64 35.05
C ASP A 79 11.63 45.54 34.00
N ALA A 80 11.67 44.31 34.50
CA ALA A 80 11.46 43.12 33.69
C ALA A 80 9.97 43.02 33.37
N SER A 81 9.49 43.89 32.48
CA SER A 81 8.13 43.81 31.97
C SER A 81 8.11 44.09 30.48
N GLN A 82 7.64 43.08 29.74
CA GLN A 82 7.14 43.15 28.36
C GLN A 82 8.18 43.07 27.25
N VAL A 83 8.66 41.85 27.00
CA VAL A 83 8.81 41.39 25.61
C VAL A 83 7.71 40.35 25.39
N PRO A 84 6.73 40.59 24.50
CA PRO A 84 5.64 39.65 24.27
C PRO A 84 6.21 38.34 23.73
N SER A 85 5.98 37.24 24.44
CA SER A 85 6.33 35.88 24.01
C SER A 85 5.35 35.32 22.96
N GLU A 86 4.72 36.18 22.17
CA GLU A 86 3.65 35.82 21.23
C GLU A 86 4.17 35.38 19.84
N ALA A 87 5.48 35.38 19.62
CA ALA A 87 6.03 35.20 18.28
C ALA A 87 6.56 33.78 17.93
N LEU A 88 6.30 32.74 18.73
CA LEU A 88 6.69 31.35 18.39
C LEU A 88 5.68 30.28 18.81
N VAL A 89 4.40 30.63 18.97
CA VAL A 89 3.34 29.64 18.86
C VAL A 89 2.85 29.73 17.43
N ALA A 90 3.46 28.94 16.54
CA ALA A 90 2.78 28.59 15.31
C ALA A 90 1.41 28.04 15.76
N GLU A 91 0.32 28.71 15.40
CA GLU A 91 -1.02 28.14 15.48
C GLU A 91 -0.98 26.82 14.70
N GLU A 92 -0.74 25.72 15.41
CA GLU A 92 -1.00 24.39 14.91
C GLU A 92 -2.50 24.32 14.77
N ASN A 93 -2.96 24.61 13.55
CA ASN A 93 -4.36 24.69 13.19
C ASN A 93 -5.02 23.32 13.48
N SER A 94 -5.59 23.18 14.68
CA SER A 94 -6.22 21.95 15.20
C SER A 94 -7.38 21.47 14.32
N ASP A 95 -7.83 22.34 13.43
CA ASP A 95 -8.97 22.15 12.54
C ASP A 95 -8.52 22.01 11.06
N GLY A 96 -7.24 21.70 10.84
CA GLY A 96 -6.63 21.51 9.53
C GLY A 96 -7.29 20.43 8.68
N PHE A 97 -7.09 20.50 7.36
CA PHE A 97 -7.65 19.54 6.39
C PHE A 97 -7.42 18.07 6.82
N TRP A 98 -6.22 17.73 7.28
CA TRP A 98 -5.88 16.38 7.73
C TRP A 98 -6.65 15.94 8.97
N ALA A 99 -6.90 16.85 9.93
CA ALA A 99 -7.73 16.56 11.10
C ALA A 99 -9.19 16.32 10.70
N ARG A 100 -9.72 17.11 9.75
CA ARG A 100 -11.06 16.89 9.19
C ARG A 100 -11.15 15.55 8.45
N LEU A 101 -10.13 15.21 7.67
CA LEU A 101 -10.06 13.94 6.95
C LEU A 101 -9.95 12.75 7.91
N SER A 102 -9.09 12.81 8.91
CA SER A 102 -8.96 11.74 9.92
C SER A 102 -10.25 11.55 10.69
N ASN A 103 -10.89 12.64 11.12
CA ASN A 103 -12.17 12.58 11.82
C ASN A 103 -13.28 12.00 10.93
N ALA A 104 -13.31 12.36 9.65
CA ALA A 104 -14.25 11.78 8.69
C ALA A 104 -14.00 10.28 8.46
N LEU A 105 -12.72 9.85 8.38
CA LEU A 105 -12.36 8.43 8.22
C LEU A 105 -12.69 7.60 9.46
N VAL A 106 -12.42 8.13 10.66
CA VAL A 106 -12.79 7.50 11.94
C VAL A 106 -14.32 7.39 12.04
N TRP A 107 -15.04 8.46 11.74
CA TRP A 107 -16.50 8.45 11.71
C TRP A 107 -17.06 7.42 10.72
N ALA A 108 -16.49 7.33 9.52
CA ALA A 108 -16.91 6.36 8.51
C ALA A 108 -16.63 4.92 8.97
N ARG A 109 -15.44 4.67 9.53
CA ARG A 109 -15.05 3.37 10.10
C ARG A 109 -16.03 2.94 11.19
N ASP A 110 -16.32 3.84 12.14
CA ASP A 110 -17.17 3.54 13.28
C ASP A 110 -18.62 3.31 12.84
N THR A 111 -19.14 4.12 11.91
CA THR A 111 -20.48 3.92 11.30
C THR A 111 -20.59 2.57 10.60
N ILE A 112 -19.58 2.18 9.82
CA ILE A 112 -19.56 0.89 9.12
C ILE A 112 -19.48 -0.25 10.14
N ARG A 113 -18.63 -0.12 11.16
CA ARG A 113 -18.50 -1.11 12.24
C ARG A 113 -19.82 -1.29 12.98
N ASP A 114 -20.55 -0.22 13.27
CA ASP A 114 -21.85 -0.29 13.94
C ASP A 114 -22.90 -1.06 13.12
N VAL A 115 -22.86 -0.97 11.78
CA VAL A 115 -23.71 -1.75 10.88
C VAL A 115 -23.24 -3.20 10.76
N MET A 116 -21.94 -3.44 10.79
CA MET A 116 -21.34 -4.77 10.56
C MET A 116 -21.26 -5.65 11.81
N MET A 117 -21.05 -5.07 12.99
CA MET A 117 -20.92 -5.83 14.25
C MET A 117 -22.16 -6.66 14.61
N PRO A 118 -23.41 -6.20 14.34
CA PRO A 118 -24.61 -7.02 14.50
C PRO A 118 -24.65 -8.26 13.59
N ILE A 119 -23.98 -8.24 12.43
CA ILE A 119 -23.90 -9.37 11.49
C ILE A 119 -23.07 -10.52 12.09
N GLY A 120 -22.25 -10.22 13.10
CA GLY A 120 -21.44 -11.17 13.86
C GLY A 120 -20.03 -11.32 13.27
N VAL A 121 -19.02 -11.23 14.13
CA VAL A 121 -17.58 -11.33 13.75
C VAL A 121 -17.25 -12.60 12.97
N VAL A 122 -17.96 -13.70 13.24
CA VAL A 122 -17.83 -14.98 12.52
C VAL A 122 -18.24 -14.84 11.06
N ALA A 123 -19.39 -14.20 10.79
CA ALA A 123 -19.88 -14.00 9.44
C ALA A 123 -18.94 -13.07 8.64
N LEU A 124 -18.37 -12.06 9.30
CA LEU A 124 -17.36 -11.18 8.68
C LEU A 124 -16.08 -11.94 8.32
N GLY A 125 -15.57 -12.78 9.22
CA GLY A 125 -14.37 -13.58 8.96
C GLY A 125 -14.58 -14.61 7.84
N LEU A 126 -15.71 -15.32 7.85
CA LEU A 126 -16.07 -16.24 6.77
C LEU A 126 -16.30 -15.52 5.44
N GLY A 127 -16.95 -14.35 5.48
CA GLY A 127 -17.14 -13.48 4.32
C GLY A 127 -15.81 -13.03 3.72
N LEU A 128 -14.84 -12.65 4.56
CA LEU A 128 -13.49 -12.30 4.10
C LEU A 128 -12.84 -13.47 3.35
N ILE A 129 -12.84 -14.67 3.93
CA ILE A 129 -12.26 -15.87 3.30
C ILE A 129 -12.95 -16.15 1.96
N LEU A 130 -14.28 -16.03 1.90
CA LEU A 130 -15.04 -16.22 0.66
C LEU A 130 -14.63 -15.21 -0.42
N VAL A 131 -14.64 -13.91 -0.11
CA VAL A 131 -14.30 -12.86 -1.10
C VAL A 131 -12.82 -12.93 -1.49
N CYS A 132 -11.91 -13.27 -0.57
CA CYS A 132 -10.52 -13.55 -0.91
C CYS A 132 -10.38 -14.75 -1.83
N THR A 133 -11.18 -15.81 -1.63
CA THR A 133 -11.20 -16.98 -2.52
C THR A 133 -11.67 -16.60 -3.92
N LEU A 134 -12.69 -15.75 -4.03
CA LEU A 134 -13.13 -15.21 -5.32
C LEU A 134 -12.02 -14.36 -5.97
N ALA A 135 -11.35 -13.49 -5.19
CA ALA A 135 -10.22 -12.70 -5.66
C ALA A 135 -9.08 -13.60 -6.17
N TRP A 136 -8.79 -14.71 -5.49
CA TRP A 136 -7.81 -15.70 -5.91
C TRP A 136 -8.17 -16.33 -7.26
N LEU A 137 -9.45 -16.65 -7.50
CA LEU A 137 -9.91 -17.19 -8.79
C LEU A 137 -9.76 -16.20 -9.95
N LEU A 138 -9.76 -14.88 -9.69
CA LEU A 138 -9.55 -13.87 -10.73
C LEU A 138 -8.17 -13.97 -11.40
N ASN A 139 -7.17 -14.56 -10.73
CA ASN A 139 -5.85 -14.78 -11.33
C ASN A 139 -5.92 -15.67 -12.59
N LEU A 140 -6.91 -16.56 -12.69
CA LEU A 140 -7.12 -17.43 -13.86
C LEU A 140 -7.36 -16.63 -15.14
N VAL A 141 -8.02 -15.48 -15.03
CA VAL A 141 -8.34 -14.58 -16.14
C VAL A 141 -7.39 -13.39 -16.24
N ALA A 142 -6.16 -13.52 -15.73
CA ALA A 142 -5.10 -12.51 -15.78
C ALA A 142 -5.39 -11.21 -15.02
N LEU A 143 -6.31 -11.22 -14.06
CA LEU A 143 -6.56 -10.08 -13.17
C LEU A 143 -5.62 -10.12 -11.95
N PRO A 144 -5.34 -8.97 -11.31
CA PRO A 144 -4.48 -8.86 -10.13
C PRO A 144 -5.18 -9.37 -8.85
N GLY A 145 -5.60 -10.63 -8.85
CA GLY A 145 -6.41 -11.24 -7.80
C GLY A 145 -5.73 -11.27 -6.43
N ASN A 146 -4.42 -11.55 -6.40
CA ASN A 146 -3.64 -11.56 -5.15
C ASN A 146 -3.60 -10.18 -4.49
N TRP A 147 -3.47 -9.11 -5.26
CA TRP A 147 -3.51 -7.74 -4.74
C TRP A 147 -4.87 -7.37 -4.18
N LEU A 148 -5.95 -7.80 -4.87
CA LEU A 148 -7.30 -7.62 -4.35
C LEU A 148 -7.49 -8.36 -3.02
N ALA A 149 -7.02 -9.60 -2.90
CA ALA A 149 -7.06 -10.35 -1.64
C ALA A 149 -6.30 -9.63 -0.51
N ILE A 150 -5.09 -9.13 -0.78
CA ILE A 150 -4.29 -8.35 0.18
C ILE A 150 -5.01 -7.06 0.59
N ALA A 151 -5.62 -6.35 -0.36
CA ALA A 151 -6.38 -5.13 -0.08
C ALA A 151 -7.62 -5.42 0.79
N LEU A 152 -8.33 -6.52 0.53
CA LEU A 152 -9.45 -6.98 1.36
C LEU A 152 -8.99 -7.36 2.76
N MET A 153 -7.85 -8.03 2.89
CA MET A 153 -7.23 -8.32 4.18
C MET A 153 -6.89 -7.03 4.92
N ALA A 154 -6.25 -6.05 4.27
CA ALA A 154 -5.93 -4.76 4.88
C ALA A 154 -7.19 -4.00 5.35
N PHE A 155 -8.24 -4.02 4.53
CA PHE A 155 -9.53 -3.43 4.87
C PHE A 155 -10.17 -4.13 6.08
N TYR A 156 -10.05 -5.46 6.16
CA TYR A 156 -10.50 -6.22 7.33
C TYR A 156 -9.69 -5.93 8.59
N VAL A 157 -8.36 -5.75 8.48
CA VAL A 157 -7.55 -5.31 9.63
C VAL A 157 -8.02 -3.94 10.14
N TRP A 158 -8.43 -3.05 9.23
CA TRP A 158 -8.86 -1.70 9.59
C TRP A 158 -10.28 -1.63 10.19
N LEU A 159 -11.23 -2.43 9.69
CA LEU A 159 -12.63 -2.42 10.18
C LEU A 159 -12.94 -3.47 11.23
N GLY A 160 -12.21 -4.59 11.19
CA GLY A 160 -12.49 -5.80 11.94
C GLY A 160 -12.31 -5.64 13.46
N PRO A 161 -12.58 -6.73 14.20
CA PRO A 161 -12.45 -6.74 15.65
C PRO A 161 -10.99 -6.46 16.07
N GLU A 162 -10.82 -5.55 17.02
CA GLU A 162 -9.49 -5.11 17.51
C GLU A 162 -8.86 -6.09 18.51
N THR A 163 -9.67 -6.95 19.13
CA THR A 163 -9.22 -7.95 20.08
C THR A 163 -10.11 -9.19 20.02
N GLY A 164 -9.51 -10.37 20.13
CA GLY A 164 -10.22 -11.64 20.32
C GLY A 164 -10.12 -12.58 19.12
N ARG A 165 -10.88 -13.68 19.16
CA ARG A 165 -11.00 -14.63 18.04
C ARG A 165 -11.58 -13.91 16.83
N TRP A 166 -11.17 -14.28 15.61
CA TRP A 166 -11.58 -13.61 14.35
C TRP A 166 -10.86 -12.29 14.05
N GLN A 167 -9.83 -11.92 14.81
CA GLN A 167 -8.98 -10.77 14.48
C GLN A 167 -7.88 -11.16 13.50
N LEU A 168 -7.75 -10.43 12.39
CA LEU A 168 -6.60 -10.57 11.50
C LEU A 168 -5.46 -9.65 11.94
N GLY A 169 -4.29 -10.22 12.23
CA GLY A 169 -3.11 -9.46 12.63
C GLY A 169 -2.33 -8.82 11.47
N MET A 170 -1.57 -7.76 11.78
CA MET A 170 -0.66 -7.10 10.83
C MET A 170 0.43 -8.04 10.29
N ALA A 171 0.85 -9.04 11.08
CA ALA A 171 1.81 -10.04 10.65
C ALA A 171 1.28 -10.87 9.46
N SER A 172 0.03 -11.30 9.51
CA SER A 172 -0.63 -12.04 8.42
C SER A 172 -0.71 -11.19 7.16
N LEU A 173 -1.00 -9.89 7.30
CA LEU A 173 -1.00 -8.95 6.18
C LEU A 173 0.39 -8.76 5.57
N ALA A 174 1.43 -8.63 6.39
CA ALA A 174 2.81 -8.50 5.92
C ALA A 174 3.28 -9.75 5.18
N ILE A 175 2.97 -10.95 5.70
CA ILE A 175 3.27 -12.22 5.04
C ILE A 175 2.52 -12.32 3.70
N ALA A 176 1.23 -11.99 3.69
CA ALA A 176 0.43 -12.00 2.47
C ALA A 176 0.98 -11.03 1.41
N PHE A 177 1.45 -9.85 1.83
CA PHE A 177 2.07 -8.87 0.94
C PHE A 177 3.35 -9.42 0.30
N VAL A 178 4.24 -10.05 1.08
CA VAL A 178 5.46 -10.69 0.55
C VAL A 178 5.12 -11.82 -0.41
N LEU A 179 4.15 -12.68 -0.07
CA LEU A 179 3.68 -13.74 -0.96
C LEU A 179 3.10 -13.19 -2.26
N GLY A 180 2.36 -12.08 -2.19
CA GLY A 180 1.82 -11.38 -3.35
C GLY A 180 2.93 -10.91 -4.29
N LEU A 181 3.95 -10.25 -3.74
CA LEU A 181 5.13 -9.84 -4.49
C LEU A 181 5.84 -11.02 -5.15
N VAL A 182 6.03 -12.14 -4.43
CA VAL A 182 6.65 -13.35 -4.99
C VAL A 182 5.79 -13.90 -6.13
N GLY A 183 4.46 -13.95 -5.98
CA GLY A 183 3.56 -14.41 -7.03
C GLY A 183 3.63 -13.57 -8.30
N GLU A 184 3.62 -12.24 -8.16
CA GLU A 184 3.78 -11.32 -9.30
C GLU A 184 5.17 -11.44 -9.94
N LEU A 185 6.22 -11.59 -9.13
CA LEU A 185 7.57 -11.78 -9.63
C LEU A 185 7.68 -13.07 -10.45
N VAL A 186 7.10 -14.16 -9.97
CA VAL A 186 7.08 -15.45 -10.70
C VAL A 186 6.34 -15.31 -12.03
N GLU A 187 5.18 -14.64 -12.05
CA GLU A 187 4.44 -14.41 -13.29
C GLU A 187 5.24 -13.52 -14.27
N PHE A 188 5.85 -12.45 -13.77
CA PHE A 188 6.68 -11.56 -14.58
C PHE A 188 7.89 -12.28 -15.18
N LEU A 189 8.61 -13.07 -14.37
CA LEU A 189 9.76 -13.84 -14.83
C LEU A 189 9.35 -14.93 -15.84
N ALA A 190 8.25 -15.64 -15.60
CA ALA A 190 7.73 -16.65 -16.52
C ALA A 190 7.31 -16.02 -17.86
N GLY A 191 6.62 -14.87 -17.83
CA GLY A 191 6.21 -14.13 -19.02
C GLY A 191 7.39 -13.55 -19.80
N ALA A 192 8.34 -12.93 -19.10
CA ALA A 192 9.53 -12.35 -19.70
C ALA A 192 10.42 -13.43 -20.35
N MET A 193 10.65 -14.56 -19.68
CA MET A 193 11.46 -15.66 -20.23
C MET A 193 10.77 -16.38 -21.39
N GLY A 194 9.44 -16.53 -21.36
CA GLY A 194 8.68 -17.16 -22.43
C GLY A 194 8.66 -16.35 -23.72
N ALA A 195 8.29 -15.07 -23.65
CA ALA A 195 8.12 -14.23 -24.84
C ALA A 195 9.46 -13.75 -25.46
N SER A 196 10.44 -13.39 -24.64
CA SER A 196 11.72 -12.83 -25.13
C SER A 196 12.59 -13.84 -25.87
N ARG A 197 12.59 -15.12 -25.44
CA ARG A 197 13.42 -16.17 -26.04
C ARG A 197 12.90 -16.67 -27.39
N ALA A 198 11.63 -16.41 -27.71
CA ALA A 198 10.99 -16.89 -28.93
C ALA A 198 10.94 -15.85 -30.06
N GLY A 199 11.34 -14.60 -29.81
CA GLY A 199 11.27 -13.52 -30.82
C GLY A 199 9.83 -13.10 -31.14
N ALA A 200 8.92 -13.19 -30.15
CA ALA A 200 7.53 -12.81 -30.30
C ALA A 200 7.41 -11.31 -30.58
N SER A 201 6.57 -10.93 -31.55
CA SER A 201 6.25 -9.54 -31.82
C SER A 201 5.42 -8.94 -30.68
N ARG A 202 5.41 -7.61 -30.56
CA ARG A 202 4.56 -6.91 -29.57
C ARG A 202 3.08 -7.25 -29.80
N ARG A 203 2.67 -7.37 -31.07
CA ARG A 203 1.31 -7.75 -31.46
C ARG A 203 1.00 -9.19 -31.05
N ALA A 204 1.94 -10.11 -31.22
CA ALA A 204 1.80 -11.50 -30.77
C ALA A 204 1.63 -11.60 -29.26
N THR A 205 2.39 -10.81 -28.50
CA THR A 205 2.25 -10.74 -27.03
C THR A 205 0.87 -10.25 -26.63
N LEU A 206 0.36 -9.18 -27.27
CA LEU A 206 -0.98 -8.66 -26.98
C LEU A 206 -2.09 -9.66 -27.32
N MET A 207 -2.01 -10.29 -28.49
CA MET A 207 -3.00 -11.29 -28.90
C MET A 207 -2.93 -12.55 -28.04
N ALA A 208 -1.76 -12.92 -27.53
CA ALA A 208 -1.61 -14.01 -26.57
C ALA A 208 -2.33 -13.69 -25.24
N ILE A 209 -2.26 -12.45 -24.76
CA ILE A 209 -2.98 -12.04 -23.54
C ILE A 209 -4.49 -12.14 -23.77
N VAL A 210 -5.00 -11.56 -24.85
CA VAL A 210 -6.43 -11.60 -25.18
C VAL A 210 -6.91 -13.04 -25.36
N GLY A 211 -6.17 -13.83 -26.14
CA GLY A 211 -6.44 -15.24 -26.36
C GLY A 211 -6.43 -16.02 -25.05
N SER A 212 -5.49 -15.75 -24.13
CA SER A 212 -5.45 -16.38 -22.81
C SER A 212 -6.67 -16.07 -21.96
N ILE A 213 -7.17 -14.83 -21.98
CA ILE A 213 -8.33 -14.44 -21.17
C ILE A 213 -9.56 -15.18 -21.70
N LEU A 214 -9.79 -15.13 -23.01
CA LEU A 214 -10.90 -15.83 -23.65
C LEU A 214 -10.82 -17.34 -23.44
N GLY A 215 -9.63 -17.91 -23.63
CA GLY A 215 -9.36 -19.32 -23.37
C GLY A 215 -9.64 -19.70 -21.92
N ALA A 216 -9.16 -18.93 -20.94
CA ALA A 216 -9.39 -19.22 -19.54
C ALA A 216 -10.88 -19.15 -19.15
N ILE A 217 -11.63 -18.18 -19.69
CA ILE A 217 -13.07 -18.07 -19.48
C ILE A 217 -13.79 -19.29 -20.06
N VAL A 218 -13.51 -19.62 -21.32
CA VAL A 218 -14.12 -20.80 -21.98
C VAL A 218 -13.76 -22.08 -21.23
N GLY A 219 -12.50 -22.26 -20.85
CA GLY A 219 -12.04 -23.40 -20.07
C GLY A 219 -12.72 -23.49 -18.72
N GLY A 220 -12.86 -22.38 -17.99
CA GLY A 220 -13.55 -22.35 -16.70
C GLY A 220 -15.03 -22.73 -16.79
N ILE A 221 -15.71 -22.33 -17.87
CA ILE A 221 -17.13 -22.65 -18.11
C ILE A 221 -17.32 -24.10 -18.56
N VAL A 222 -16.51 -24.57 -19.51
CA VAL A 222 -16.58 -25.95 -20.02
C VAL A 222 -16.15 -26.94 -18.93
N GLY A 223 -15.09 -26.60 -18.20
CA GLY A 223 -14.52 -27.41 -17.14
C GLY A 223 -13.89 -28.71 -17.62
N LEU A 224 -13.30 -29.44 -16.68
CA LEU A 224 -13.03 -30.87 -16.80
C LEU A 224 -14.05 -31.62 -15.94
N PRO A 225 -14.35 -32.90 -16.22
CA PRO A 225 -15.29 -33.73 -15.45
C PRO A 225 -14.71 -34.15 -14.08
N ILE A 226 -14.08 -33.20 -13.39
CA ILE A 226 -13.54 -33.33 -12.04
C ILE A 226 -14.15 -32.15 -11.25
N PRO A 227 -15.03 -32.41 -10.27
CA PRO A 227 -15.68 -31.33 -9.53
C PRO A 227 -14.63 -30.48 -8.79
N VAL A 228 -14.90 -29.17 -8.65
CA VAL A 228 -14.08 -28.14 -7.99
C VAL A 228 -12.74 -27.84 -8.68
N ILE A 229 -11.90 -28.86 -8.90
CA ILE A 229 -10.56 -28.70 -9.47
C ILE A 229 -10.60 -28.62 -11.00
N GLY A 230 -11.54 -29.31 -11.63
CA GLY A 230 -11.67 -29.37 -13.09
C GLY A 230 -11.81 -28.00 -13.76
N PRO A 231 -12.70 -27.10 -13.29
CA PRO A 231 -12.80 -25.74 -13.83
C PRO A 231 -11.50 -24.94 -13.74
N VAL A 232 -10.76 -25.07 -12.63
CA VAL A 232 -9.48 -24.37 -12.42
C VAL A 232 -8.43 -24.87 -13.39
N LEU A 233 -8.27 -26.19 -13.50
CA LEU A 233 -7.33 -26.80 -14.44
C LEU A 233 -7.69 -26.51 -15.90
N ALA A 234 -8.98 -26.55 -16.23
CA ALA A 234 -9.48 -26.19 -17.55
C ALA A 234 -9.18 -24.73 -17.89
N ALA A 235 -9.41 -23.79 -16.96
CA ALA A 235 -9.09 -22.39 -17.16
C ALA A 235 -7.59 -22.17 -17.41
N ILE A 236 -6.71 -22.83 -16.65
CA ILE A 236 -5.25 -22.74 -16.86
C ILE A 236 -4.85 -23.31 -18.22
N LEU A 237 -5.36 -24.48 -18.58
CA LEU A 237 -5.00 -25.18 -19.81
C LEU A 237 -5.52 -24.42 -21.04
N PHE A 238 -6.81 -24.08 -21.05
CA PHE A 238 -7.41 -23.33 -22.15
C PHE A 238 -6.89 -21.90 -22.21
N GLY A 239 -6.50 -21.30 -21.09
CA GLY A 239 -5.78 -20.02 -21.08
C GLY A 239 -4.42 -20.13 -21.77
N GLY A 240 -3.66 -21.20 -21.52
CA GLY A 240 -2.44 -21.49 -22.26
C GLY A 240 -2.70 -21.69 -23.76
N LEU A 241 -3.70 -22.51 -24.12
CA LEU A 241 -4.06 -22.76 -25.53
C LEU A 241 -4.54 -21.50 -26.25
N GLY A 242 -5.31 -20.67 -25.57
CA GLY A 242 -5.73 -19.36 -26.05
C GLY A 242 -4.55 -18.42 -26.28
N ALA A 243 -3.55 -18.45 -25.39
CA ALA A 243 -2.31 -17.70 -25.59
C ALA A 243 -1.55 -18.16 -26.84
N THR A 244 -1.44 -19.48 -27.05
CA THR A 244 -0.86 -20.07 -28.27
C THR A 244 -1.58 -19.60 -29.52
N ALA A 245 -2.91 -19.74 -29.55
CA ALA A 245 -3.73 -19.40 -30.71
C ALA A 245 -3.63 -17.91 -31.03
N GLY A 246 -3.70 -17.04 -30.01
CA GLY A 246 -3.57 -15.60 -30.16
C GLY A 246 -2.19 -15.19 -30.69
N ALA A 247 -1.11 -15.75 -30.12
CA ALA A 247 0.25 -15.47 -30.58
C ALA A 247 0.46 -15.92 -32.03
N MET A 248 0.05 -17.14 -32.36
CA MET A 248 0.19 -17.70 -33.71
C MET A 248 -0.61 -16.90 -34.74
N PHE A 249 -1.84 -16.50 -34.40
CA PHE A 249 -2.69 -15.70 -35.28
C PHE A 249 -2.05 -14.35 -35.62
N ALA A 250 -1.45 -13.68 -34.64
CA ALA A 250 -0.74 -12.43 -34.88
C ALA A 250 0.47 -12.62 -35.78
N GLU A 251 1.30 -13.63 -35.52
CA GLU A 251 2.53 -13.87 -36.29
C GLU A 251 2.27 -14.35 -37.71
N TRP A 252 1.19 -15.13 -37.91
CA TRP A 252 0.76 -15.53 -39.25
C TRP A 252 0.27 -14.33 -40.06
N ASN A 253 -0.47 -13.40 -39.44
CA ASN A 253 -0.89 -12.15 -40.08
C ASN A 253 0.28 -11.20 -40.39
N ASP A 254 1.39 -11.32 -39.66
CA ASP A 254 2.63 -10.59 -39.91
C ASP A 254 3.54 -11.31 -40.94
N GLY A 255 3.06 -12.40 -41.55
CA GLY A 255 3.73 -13.10 -42.66
C GLY A 255 4.82 -14.10 -42.25
N LYS A 256 4.95 -14.43 -40.95
CA LYS A 256 5.93 -15.42 -40.50
C LYS A 256 5.57 -16.83 -40.94
N SER A 257 6.60 -17.67 -41.07
CA SER A 257 6.42 -19.08 -41.44
C SER A 257 5.65 -19.84 -40.35
N TRP A 258 4.90 -20.87 -40.74
CA TRP A 258 4.13 -21.70 -39.80
C TRP A 258 5.00 -22.29 -38.67
N ARG A 259 6.25 -22.68 -38.99
CA ARG A 259 7.19 -23.24 -38.02
C ARG A 259 7.61 -22.21 -36.97
N ASP A 260 7.85 -20.97 -37.37
CA ASP A 260 8.22 -19.89 -36.46
C ASP A 260 7.04 -19.50 -35.56
N SER A 261 5.85 -19.36 -36.16
CA SER A 261 4.62 -19.07 -35.41
C SER A 261 4.31 -20.15 -34.38
N TRP A 262 4.48 -21.44 -34.72
CA TRP A 262 4.28 -22.54 -33.78
C TRP A 262 5.25 -22.47 -32.59
N ARG A 263 6.53 -22.19 -32.84
CA ARG A 263 7.53 -22.05 -31.78
C ARG A 263 7.20 -20.88 -30.84
N ILE A 264 6.73 -19.75 -31.38
CA ILE A 264 6.27 -18.59 -30.60
C ILE A 264 5.03 -18.95 -29.78
N GLY A 265 4.07 -19.66 -30.39
CA GLY A 265 2.87 -20.13 -29.70
C GLY A 265 3.18 -21.07 -28.53
N GLN A 266 4.08 -22.03 -28.70
CA GLN A 266 4.51 -22.92 -27.61
C GLN A 266 5.18 -22.16 -26.46
N ALA A 267 5.97 -21.14 -26.77
CA ALA A 267 6.58 -20.30 -25.76
C ALA A 267 5.54 -19.46 -25.00
N ALA A 268 4.52 -18.95 -25.71
CA ALA A 268 3.38 -18.26 -25.10
C ALA A 268 2.56 -19.18 -24.18
N PHE A 269 2.32 -20.44 -24.60
CA PHE A 269 1.67 -21.46 -23.78
C PHE A 269 2.38 -21.64 -22.44
N TRP A 270 3.66 -22.03 -22.49
CA TRP A 270 4.41 -22.38 -21.28
C TRP A 270 4.67 -21.17 -20.41
N GLY A 271 4.95 -20.00 -20.99
CA GLY A 271 5.08 -18.75 -20.24
C GLY A 271 3.79 -18.41 -19.49
N ARG A 272 2.63 -18.52 -20.15
CA ARG A 272 1.33 -18.24 -19.52
C ARG A 272 0.96 -19.27 -18.47
N THR A 273 1.07 -20.57 -18.78
CA THR A 273 0.67 -21.65 -17.87
C THR A 273 1.54 -21.66 -16.62
N THR A 274 2.87 -21.60 -16.74
CA THR A 274 3.76 -21.62 -15.57
C THR A 274 3.64 -20.37 -14.73
N GLY A 275 3.48 -19.19 -15.36
CA GLY A 275 3.22 -17.93 -14.67
C GLY A 275 1.92 -17.96 -13.86
N THR A 276 0.81 -18.39 -14.48
CA THR A 276 -0.49 -18.51 -13.79
C THR A 276 -0.42 -19.53 -12.67
N VAL A 277 0.19 -20.70 -12.86
CA VAL A 277 0.33 -21.71 -11.80
C VAL A 277 1.12 -21.16 -10.61
N GLY A 278 2.27 -20.52 -10.86
CA GLY A 278 3.08 -19.91 -9.80
C GLY A 278 2.30 -18.85 -9.02
N LYS A 279 1.58 -17.98 -9.73
CA LYS A 279 0.73 -16.94 -9.13
C LYS A 279 -0.44 -17.52 -8.33
N MET A 280 -1.05 -18.59 -8.82
CA MET A 280 -2.12 -19.30 -8.13
C MET A 280 -1.61 -19.97 -6.85
N VAL A 281 -0.41 -20.55 -6.85
CA VAL A 281 0.20 -21.13 -5.63
C VAL A 281 0.47 -20.03 -4.60
N ALA A 282 1.06 -18.90 -5.00
CA ALA A 282 1.26 -17.76 -4.10
C ALA A 282 -0.05 -17.24 -3.52
N GLY A 283 -1.09 -17.12 -4.36
CA GLY A 283 -2.42 -16.72 -3.93
C GLY A 283 -3.09 -17.72 -2.98
N LEU A 284 -2.88 -19.02 -3.19
CA LEU A 284 -3.37 -20.05 -2.27
C LEU A 284 -2.69 -19.94 -0.91
N LEU A 285 -1.38 -19.66 -0.87
CA LEU A 285 -0.67 -19.40 0.39
C LEU A 285 -1.20 -18.14 1.09
N ILE A 286 -1.55 -17.08 0.35
CA ILE A 286 -2.24 -15.90 0.91
C ILE A 286 -3.57 -16.30 1.54
N LEU A 287 -4.37 -17.15 0.87
CA LEU A 287 -5.63 -17.64 1.44
C LEU A 287 -5.42 -18.45 2.73
N VAL A 288 -4.40 -19.30 2.77
CA VAL A 288 -4.05 -20.06 3.97
C VAL A 288 -3.67 -19.11 5.11
N VAL A 289 -2.86 -18.09 4.84
CA VAL A 289 -2.49 -17.06 5.81
C VAL A 289 -3.71 -16.27 6.29
N CYS A 290 -4.61 -15.90 5.39
CA CYS A 290 -5.87 -15.22 5.74
C CYS A 290 -6.75 -16.10 6.62
N ALA A 291 -6.97 -17.36 6.24
CA ALA A 291 -7.81 -18.28 6.99
C ALA A 291 -7.19 -18.57 8.37
N PHE A 292 -5.89 -18.85 8.43
CA PHE A 292 -5.19 -19.07 9.69
C PHE A 292 -5.25 -17.84 10.58
N GLY A 293 -4.92 -16.67 10.03
CA GLY A 293 -4.89 -15.42 10.78
C GLY A 293 -6.26 -14.93 11.25
N VAL A 294 -7.36 -15.38 10.64
CA VAL A 294 -8.71 -15.10 11.16
C VAL A 294 -9.15 -16.17 12.17
N LEU A 295 -8.83 -17.43 11.96
CA LEU A 295 -9.35 -18.53 12.78
C LEU A 295 -8.61 -18.74 14.11
N PHE A 296 -7.34 -18.32 14.20
CA PHE A 296 -6.45 -18.56 15.34
C PHE A 296 -5.83 -17.26 15.84
#